data_AF-A0A7C5YU81-F1
#
_entry.id   AF-A0A7C5YU81-F1
#
_cell.length_a   1.000
_cell.length_b   1.000
_cell.length_c   1.000
_cell.angle_alpha   90.00
_cell.angle_beta   90.00
_cell.angle_gamma   90.00
#
_symmetry.space_group_name_H-M   'P 1'
#
loop_
_entity.id
_entity.type
_entity.pdbx_description
1 polymer ?
#
loop_
_entity_poly.entity_id
_entity_poly.type
_entity_poly.pdbx_seq_one_letter_code
_entity_poly.pdbx_strand_id
1 'polypeptide(L)' 'MSELWKFDLRVLERNLKEGVISEREYQAFLKELKDLEGNYEETILEELLPKVLLTKLMGKEEGEQRDKERKE' A
#
# COMPACT_ATOMS: atom_id res chain seq x y z
N MET A 1 -6.44 -9.26 11.00
CA MET A 1 -5.93 -7.87 11.05
C MET A 1 -4.80 -7.74 10.04
N SER A 2 -4.97 -6.87 9.04
CA SER A 2 -4.00 -6.66 7.97
C SER A 2 -2.71 -6.02 8.51
N GLU A 3 -1.59 -6.19 7.80
CA GLU A 3 -0.30 -5.56 8.16
C GLU A 3 -0.37 -4.02 8.14
N LEU A 4 -1.18 -3.45 7.23
CA LEU A 4 -1.47 -2.01 7.15
C LEU A 4 -2.12 -1.50 8.44
N TRP A 5 -3.11 -2.23 8.96
CA TRP A 5 -3.81 -1.86 10.19
C TRP A 5 -2.87 -1.80 11.40
N LYS A 6 -1.89 -2.71 11.48
CA LYS A 6 -0.87 -2.70 12.54
C LYS A 6 0.10 -1.53 12.38
N PHE A 7 0.33 -1.04 11.17
CA PHE A 7 1.18 0.13 10.94
C PHE A 7 0.47 1.40 11.40
N ASP A 8 -0.78 1.61 10.96
CA ASP A 8 -1.56 2.80 11.30
C ASP A 8 -1.79 2.92 12.81
N LEU A 9 -2.08 1.80 13.49
CA LEU A 9 -2.25 1.78 14.94
C LEU A 9 -0.96 2.20 15.68
N ARG A 10 0.20 1.72 15.22
CA ARG A 10 1.51 2.11 15.80
C ARG A 10 1.82 3.59 15.60
N VAL A 11 1.44 4.17 14.46
CA VAL A 11 1.61 5.61 14.20
C VAL A 11 0.75 6.42 15.16
N LEU A 12 -0.51 6.03 15.36
CA LEU A 12 -1.42 6.71 16.27
C LEU A 12 -0.97 6.64 17.74
N GLU A 13 -0.55 5.46 18.21
CA GLU A 13 -0.01 5.30 19.56
C GLU A 13 1.23 6.16 19.81
N ARG A 14 2.12 6.23 18.81
CA ARG A 14 3.31 7.09 18.86
C ARG A 14 2.91 8.56 18.95
N ASN A 15 1.99 9.01 18.11
CA ASN A 15 1.56 10.41 18.07
C ASN A 15 0.85 10.82 19.37
N LEU A 16 0.08 9.92 19.99
CA LEU A 16 -0.52 10.14 21.31
C LEU A 16 0.56 10.28 22.38
N LYS A 17 1.57 9.40 22.39
CA LYS A 17 2.68 9.44 23.34
C LYS A 17 3.55 10.69 23.19
N GLU A 18 3.75 11.17 21.97
CA GLU A 18 4.47 12.41 21.67
C GLU A 18 3.60 13.66 21.92
N GLY A 19 2.32 13.50 22.24
CA GLY A 19 1.38 14.60 22.48
C GLY A 19 1.00 15.38 21.21
N VAL A 20 1.28 14.80 20.03
CA VAL A 20 0.92 15.36 18.73
C VAL A 20 -0.59 15.32 18.51
N ILE A 21 -1.25 14.30 19.05
CA ILE A 21 -2.70 14.16 19.09
C ILE A 21 -3.17 13.96 20.53
N SER A 22 -4.38 14.43 20.82
CA SER A 22 -5.05 14.21 22.09
C SER A 22 -5.69 12.82 22.18
N GLU A 23 -6.00 12.37 23.40
CA GLU A 23 -6.74 11.12 23.63
C GLU A 23 -8.08 11.10 22.88
N ARG A 24 -8.76 12.26 22.79
CA ARG A 24 -10.03 12.38 22.07
C ARG A 24 -9.85 12.13 20.57
N GLU A 25 -8.79 12.69 19.98
CA GLU A 25 -8.46 12.50 18.57
C GLU A 25 -8.02 11.06 18.31
N TYR A 26 -7.22 10.47 19.19
CA TYR A 26 -6.83 9.05 19.12
C TYR A 26 -8.06 8.13 19.06
N GLN A 27 -9.04 8.32 19.94
CA GLN A 27 -10.28 7.52 19.92
C GLN A 27 -11.12 7.74 18.66
N ALA A 28 -11.13 8.96 18.11
CA ALA A 28 -11.80 9.24 16.84
C ALA A 28 -11.12 8.50 15.67
N PHE A 29 -9.79 8.55 15.57
CA PHE A 29 -9.04 7.85 14.54
C PHE A 29 -9.15 6.31 14.66
N LEU A 30 -9.20 5.77 15.88
CA LEU A 30 -9.46 4.35 16.08
C LEU A 30 -10.82 3.90 15.55
N LYS A 31 -11.83 4.78 15.62
CA LYS A 31 -13.16 4.49 15.07
C LYS A 31 -13.13 4.49 13.55
N GLU A 32 -12.50 5.49 12.94
CA GLU A 32 -12.33 5.57 11.49
C GLU A 32 -11.50 4.39 10.94
N LEU A 33 -10.46 3.95 11.65
CA LEU A 33 -9.65 2.78 11.29
C LEU A 33 -10.46 1.47 11.27
N LYS A 34 -11.46 1.33 12.14
CA LYS A 34 -12.37 0.17 12.12
C LYS A 34 -13.33 0.23 10.94
N ASP A 35 -13.81 1.42 10.61
CA ASP A 35 -14.70 1.63 9.46
C ASP A 35 -13.94 1.41 8.12
N LEU A 36 -12.63 1.70 8.11
CA LEU A 36 -11.73 1.41 6.98
C LEU A 36 -11.42 -0.09 6.86
N GLU A 37 -11.32 -0.86 7.96
CA GLU A 37 -11.10 -2.31 7.92
C GLU A 37 -12.20 -3.04 7.11
N GLY A 38 -13.44 -2.51 7.12
CA GLY A 38 -14.55 -3.03 6.31
C GLY A 38 -14.60 -2.52 4.86
N ASN A 39 -13.82 -1.49 4.51
CA ASN A 39 -13.80 -0.81 3.21
C ASN A 39 -12.46 -0.92 2.47
N TYR A 40 -11.55 -1.77 2.91
CA TYR A 40 -10.47 -2.23 2.03
C TYR A 40 -11.10 -3.14 0.97
N GLU A 41 -11.73 -2.54 -0.04
CA GLU A 41 -11.80 -3.19 -1.35
C GLU A 41 -10.35 -3.49 -1.71
N GLU A 42 -10.00 -4.79 -1.78
CA GLU A 42 -8.74 -5.22 -2.38
C GLU A 42 -8.78 -4.80 -3.85
N THR A 43 -8.48 -3.53 -4.12
CA THR A 43 -8.39 -3.05 -5.48
C THR A 43 -7.13 -3.64 -6.06
N ILE A 44 -7.32 -4.51 -7.04
CA ILE A 44 -6.23 -5.22 -7.71
C ILE A 44 -5.35 -4.16 -8.38
N LEU A 45 -4.06 -4.11 -8.04
CA LEU A 45 -3.11 -3.12 -8.55
C LEU A 45 -3.10 -3.05 -10.09
N GLU A 46 -3.36 -4.19 -10.74
CA GLU A 46 -3.51 -4.38 -12.18
C GLU A 46 -4.66 -3.56 -12.80
N GLU A 47 -5.68 -3.21 -12.02
CA GLU A 47 -6.83 -2.42 -12.47
C GLU A 47 -6.57 -0.91 -12.34
N LEU A 48 -5.74 -0.51 -11.38
CA LEU A 48 -5.45 0.90 -11.08
C LEU A 48 -4.24 1.44 -11.83
N LEU A 49 -3.25 0.59 -12.11
CA LEU A 49 -1.99 1.03 -12.71
C LEU A 49 -1.88 0.64 -14.18
N PRO A 50 -1.42 1.58 -15.04
CA PRO A 50 -0.98 1.24 -16.39
C PRO A 50 0.05 0.09 -16.34
N LYS A 51 -0.09 -0.89 -17.25
CA LYS A 51 0.75 -2.10 -17.31
C LYS A 51 2.26 -1.82 -17.27
N VAL A 52 2.70 -0.68 -17.83
CA VAL A 52 4.11 -0.24 -17.84
C VAL A 52 4.63 0.12 -16.44
N LEU A 53 3.76 0.69 -15.60
CA LEU A 53 4.11 1.00 -14.21
C LEU A 53 4.04 -0.26 -13.35
N LEU A 54 3.05 -1.12 -13.61
CA LEU A 54 2.92 -2.41 -12.93
C LEU A 54 4.13 -3.32 -13.17
N THR A 55 4.61 -3.42 -14.41
CA THR A 55 5.81 -4.21 -14.76
C THR A 55 7.07 -3.69 -14.07
N LYS A 56 7.25 -2.36 -14.03
CA LYS A 56 8.36 -1.73 -13.29
C LYS A 56 8.28 -1.97 -11.78
N LEU A 57 7.09 -1.85 -11.18
CA LEU A 57 6.88 -2.06 -9.74
C LEU A 57 7.03 -3.53 -9.33
N MET A 58 6.57 -4.45 -10.19
CA MET A 58 6.67 -5.89 -9.96
C MET A 58 8.05 -6.48 -10.29
N GLY A 59 9.01 -5.63 -10.71
CA GLY A 59 10.37 -6.07 -11.06
C GLY A 59 10.42 -7.07 -12.20
N LYS A 60 9.35 -7.18 -13.00
CA LYS A 60 9.34 -7.99 -14.22
C LYS A 60 9.98 -7.15 -15.32
N GLU A 61 11.30 -7.12 -15.33
CA GLU A 61 12.03 -6.72 -16.52
C GLU A 61 11.58 -7.64 -17.66
N GLU A 62 11.03 -7.04 -18.72
CA GLU A 62 10.81 -7.73 -19.98
C GLU A 62 12.19 -8.16 -20.49
N GLY A 63 12.55 -9.40 -20.19
CA GLY A 63 13.73 -10.05 -20.74
C GLY A 63 13.66 -10.05 -22.25
N GLU A 64 14.44 -9.15 -22.85
CA GLU A 64 15.18 -9.34 -24.09
C GLU A 64 14.41 -9.96 -25.27
N GLN A 65 13.49 -9.19 -25.84
CA GLN A 65 13.29 -9.24 -27.29
C GLN A 65 14.40 -8.43 -27.96
N ARG A 66 15.56 -9.06 -28.18
CA ARG A 66 16.52 -8.78 -29.27
C ARG A 66 17.78 -9.64 -29.10
N ASP A 67 17.73 -10.85 -29.65
CA ASP A 67 18.87 -11.60 -30.19
C ASP A 67 18.28 -12.92 -30.72
N LYS A 68 18.05 -13.14 -32.03
CA LYS A 68 19.03 -13.16 -33.12
C LYS A 68 18.32 -13.08 -34.48
N GLU A 69 18.20 -11.89 -35.04
CA GLU A 69 18.37 -11.70 -36.49
C GLU A 69 19.85 -11.40 -36.71
N ARG A 70 20.66 -12.44 -36.91
CA ARG A 70 22.03 -12.40 -37.47
C ARG A 70 22.61 -13.79 -37.35
N LYS A 71 22.25 -14.67 -38.29
CA LYS A 71 23.14 -15.63 -38.99
C LYS A 71 22.36 -16.12 -40.21
N GLU A 72 22.35 -15.29 -41.25
CA GLU A 72 22.51 -15.80 -42.62
C GLU A 72 23.87 -16.50 -42.74
#